data_AF-A0A2V7MHT8-F1
#
_entry.id   AF-A0A2V7MHT8-F1
#
_cell.length_a   1.000
_cell.length_b   1.000
_cell.length_c   1.000
_cell.angle_alpha   90.00
_cell.angle_beta   90.00
_cell.angle_gamma   90.00
#
_symmetry.space_group_name_H-M   'P 1'
#
loop_
_entity.id
_entity.type
_entity.pdbx_description
1 polymer ?
#
loop_
_entity_poly.entity_id
_entity_poly.type
_entity_poly.pdbx_seq_one_letter_code
_entity_poly.pdbx_strand_id
1 'polypeptide(L)'
;MPGALVWILLRHPPTLRAPRVWLGGAGGLIAGLAVQLLIIPIAAFTRSSLNLGDPSTLPRFWDYISLAQRGGGFLVQFFPRNAPFWSVQVADLLRVLGADFFSVTGPAGVLGVLPGMAAVGGLVALWRRDRRLALALSCVLFLQMAATVLYFNIPAQYFRSFDRHYLPVCVTIAVLAVYGLSAGLQAVTAVLRTRPRVLAMAITSLAALVPVGQLMRNWQSHEASNRYFARDFAANALQTLPPHAIVFTAGDNDTFPLLYLQDLEGLRRDVTVINVSLSNLPRFTELVQRREPAFPAAMSDSERAAWAKRAGSDTALAIPVTGTPEVLGVAPGTATPKSIVIHVKPQYGAGMLPSEITVIDIVRTNQWRRPLCALLTVGELLEWLKPYGRPDGLFWRIVPLEQPRPDVGLLRTNLLGHNQYRGYADAHVRVDDFSGPIGFLYHVAIKPLLAAEQARGDHAACRDDANTLIAAVPPRRLNLSADVRQDIESPCRAQGGGS
;
A
#
# COMPACT_ATOMS: atom_id res chain seq x y z
N MET A 1 13.19 -25.26 -2.65
CA MET A 1 13.81 -26.41 -1.96
C MET A 1 13.43 -27.77 -2.56
N PRO A 2 12.15 -28.14 -2.76
CA PRO A 2 11.77 -29.49 -3.21
C PRO A 2 12.36 -29.89 -4.57
N GLY A 3 12.31 -29.00 -5.56
CA GLY A 3 12.83 -29.27 -6.90
C GLY A 3 14.37 -29.42 -6.99
N ALA A 4 15.12 -28.72 -6.13
CA ALA A 4 16.58 -28.86 -6.07
C ALA A 4 16.98 -30.21 -5.46
N LEU A 5 16.27 -30.67 -4.43
CA LEU A 5 16.45 -32.00 -3.85
C LEU A 5 16.14 -33.10 -4.87
N VAL A 6 15.05 -32.97 -5.63
CA VAL A 6 14.71 -33.90 -6.72
C VAL A 6 15.81 -33.90 -7.79
N TRP A 7 16.33 -32.73 -8.17
CA TRP A 7 17.45 -32.63 -9.12
C TRP A 7 18.72 -33.34 -8.60
N ILE A 8 19.08 -33.12 -7.33
CA ILE A 8 20.23 -33.79 -6.69
C ILE A 8 20.01 -35.31 -6.69
N LEU A 9 18.82 -35.78 -6.29
CA LEU A 9 18.47 -37.20 -6.27
C LEU A 9 18.55 -37.85 -7.65
N LEU A 10 18.11 -37.16 -8.70
CA LEU A 10 18.07 -37.71 -10.06
C LEU A 10 19.43 -37.66 -10.77
N ARG A 11 20.28 -36.67 -10.45
CA ARG A 11 21.50 -36.37 -11.22
C ARG A 11 22.78 -36.73 -10.48
N HIS A 12 22.81 -36.54 -9.16
CA HIS A 12 23.98 -36.77 -8.30
C HIS A 12 23.59 -37.26 -6.88
N PRO A 13 22.96 -38.44 -6.72
CA PRO A 13 22.56 -38.93 -5.40
C PRO A 13 23.68 -38.98 -4.33
N PRO A 14 24.96 -39.30 -4.66
CA PRO A 14 26.05 -39.29 -3.69
C PRO A 14 26.26 -37.93 -3.01
N THR A 15 25.84 -36.83 -3.65
CA THR A 15 25.89 -35.47 -3.08
C THR A 15 25.14 -35.36 -1.76
N LEU A 16 24.08 -36.16 -1.54
CA LEU A 16 23.33 -36.19 -0.28
C LEU A 16 24.10 -36.86 0.87
N ARG A 17 25.16 -37.60 0.57
CA ARG A 17 26.02 -38.25 1.59
C ARG A 17 27.26 -37.43 1.90
N ALA A 18 27.51 -36.34 1.18
CA ALA A 18 28.71 -35.53 1.33
C ALA A 18 28.47 -34.37 2.32
N PRO A 19 29.04 -34.41 3.55
CA PRO A 19 28.79 -33.37 4.56
C PRO A 19 29.23 -31.98 4.09
N ARG A 20 30.30 -31.90 3.28
CA ARG A 20 30.81 -30.65 2.71
C ARG A 20 29.79 -29.97 1.80
N VAL A 21 28.96 -30.73 1.08
CA VAL A 21 27.94 -30.15 0.20
C VAL A 21 26.75 -29.64 1.00
N TRP A 22 26.35 -30.35 2.05
CA TRP A 22 25.33 -29.84 2.98
C TRP A 22 25.78 -28.60 3.71
N LEU A 23 27.03 -28.55 4.19
CA LEU A 23 27.62 -27.37 4.79
C LEU A 23 27.67 -26.20 3.79
N GLY A 24 28.09 -26.46 2.54
CA GLY A 24 28.09 -25.45 1.49
C GLY A 24 26.69 -24.96 1.13
N GLY A 25 25.70 -25.86 1.04
CA GLY A 25 24.31 -25.54 0.74
C GLY A 25 23.62 -24.79 1.88
N ALA A 26 23.81 -25.23 3.12
CA ALA A 26 23.31 -24.53 4.30
C ALA A 26 23.99 -23.16 4.46
N GLY A 27 25.30 -23.08 4.27
CA GLY A 27 26.05 -21.81 4.25
C GLY A 27 25.55 -20.86 3.16
N GLY A 28 25.32 -21.36 1.95
CA GLY A 28 24.74 -20.58 0.86
C GLY A 28 23.31 -20.13 1.12
N LEU A 29 22.48 -20.97 1.74
CA LEU A 29 21.13 -20.58 2.17
C LEU A 29 21.18 -19.50 3.25
N ILE A 30 22.01 -19.68 4.27
CA ILE A 30 22.18 -18.70 5.35
C ILE A 30 22.69 -17.38 4.76
N ALA A 31 23.69 -17.42 3.88
CA ALA A 31 24.21 -16.24 3.20
C ALA A 31 23.13 -15.56 2.35
N GLY A 32 22.34 -16.33 1.59
CA GLY A 32 21.23 -15.82 0.79
C GLY A 32 20.09 -15.24 1.62
N LEU A 33 19.87 -15.76 2.83
CA LEU A 33 18.90 -15.24 3.80
C LEU A 33 19.50 -14.21 4.75
N ALA A 34 20.81 -13.96 4.72
CA ALA A 34 21.50 -13.20 5.76
C ALA A 34 20.95 -11.78 5.88
N VAL A 35 20.67 -11.12 4.76
CA VAL A 35 20.10 -9.77 4.76
C VAL A 35 18.77 -9.76 5.51
N GLN A 36 17.90 -10.75 5.31
CA GLN A 36 16.56 -10.83 5.90
C GLN A 36 16.66 -11.24 7.38
N LEU A 37 17.55 -12.18 7.68
CA LEU A 37 17.86 -12.61 9.05
C LEU A 37 18.54 -11.53 9.88
N LEU A 38 19.16 -10.52 9.25
CA LEU A 38 19.78 -9.39 9.94
C LEU A 38 18.86 -8.16 10.02
N ILE A 39 18.19 -7.80 8.92
CA ILE A 39 17.39 -6.57 8.85
C ILE A 39 16.18 -6.64 9.78
N ILE A 40 15.57 -7.81 9.95
CA ILE A 40 14.39 -8.00 10.81
C ILE A 40 14.77 -7.76 12.29
N PRO A 41 15.80 -8.43 12.86
CA PRO A 41 16.26 -8.10 14.21
C PRO A 41 16.75 -6.66 14.34
N ILE A 42 17.54 -6.14 13.39
CA ILE A 42 18.03 -4.75 13.44
C ILE A 42 16.85 -3.78 13.55
N ALA A 43 15.83 -3.94 12.69
CA ALA A 43 14.62 -3.13 12.75
C ALA A 43 13.91 -3.26 14.11
N ALA A 44 13.81 -4.47 14.67
CA ALA A 44 13.20 -4.70 15.97
C ALA A 44 13.97 -4.05 17.13
N PHE A 45 15.30 -4.07 17.09
CA PHE A 45 16.14 -3.44 18.11
C PHE A 45 16.26 -1.92 17.97
N THR A 46 15.90 -1.36 16.82
CA THR A 46 15.80 0.09 16.62
C THR A 46 14.44 0.64 17.05
N ARG A 47 14.35 1.97 17.21
CA ARG A 47 13.08 2.70 17.45
C ARG A 47 12.29 2.95 16.15
N SER A 48 12.29 1.98 15.23
CA SER A 48 11.58 2.09 13.95
C SER A 48 10.10 2.40 14.17
N SER A 49 9.61 3.50 13.57
CA SER A 49 8.50 3.50 12.60
C SER A 49 7.43 2.42 12.70
N LEU A 50 7.86 1.26 12.23
CA LEU A 50 7.05 0.11 11.95
C LEU A 50 7.86 -1.08 12.45
N ASN A 51 7.52 -1.58 13.63
CA ASN A 51 8.08 -2.80 14.19
C ASN A 51 6.94 -3.82 14.35
N LEU A 52 6.39 -4.24 13.20
CA LEU A 52 5.22 -5.10 13.13
C LEU A 52 5.52 -6.44 13.79
N GLY A 53 4.78 -6.76 14.85
CA GLY A 53 4.92 -8.02 15.58
C GLY A 53 6.15 -8.14 16.48
N ASP A 54 6.96 -7.08 16.60
CA ASP A 54 8.14 -6.99 17.46
C ASP A 54 8.99 -8.28 17.55
N PRO A 55 9.68 -8.68 16.48
CA PRO A 55 10.49 -9.90 16.43
C PRO A 55 11.83 -9.75 17.17
N SER A 56 11.84 -9.08 18.33
CA SER A 56 13.02 -8.80 19.16
C SER A 56 13.52 -10.03 19.95
N THR A 57 12.73 -11.10 20.02
CA THR A 57 13.12 -12.37 20.64
C THR A 57 12.87 -13.54 19.69
N LEU A 58 13.58 -14.66 19.87
CA LEU A 58 13.37 -15.86 19.03
C LEU A 58 11.90 -16.33 18.97
N PRO A 59 11.15 -16.38 20.09
CA PRO A 59 9.72 -16.71 20.02
C PRO A 59 8.92 -15.71 19.18
N ARG A 60 9.11 -14.40 19.37
CA ARG A 60 8.38 -13.38 18.59
C ARG A 60 8.78 -13.36 17.13
N PHE A 61 10.04 -13.66 16.83
CA PHE A 61 10.53 -13.84 15.47
C PHE A 61 9.87 -15.04 14.79
N TRP A 62 9.68 -16.14 15.52
CA TRP A 62 8.91 -17.28 15.03
C TRP A 62 7.44 -16.93 14.81
N ASP A 63 6.80 -16.22 15.75
CA ASP A 63 5.42 -15.75 15.60
C ASP A 63 5.25 -14.81 14.38
N TYR A 64 6.25 -13.98 14.12
CA TYR A 64 6.32 -13.11 12.94
C TYR A 64 6.41 -13.92 11.64
N ILE A 65 7.37 -14.85 11.54
CA ILE A 65 7.57 -15.67 10.33
C ILE A 65 6.39 -16.62 10.07
N SER A 66 5.81 -17.19 11.13
CA SER A 66 4.65 -18.07 11.03
C SER A 66 3.32 -17.33 10.82
N LEU A 67 3.35 -15.99 10.88
CA LEU A 67 2.17 -15.13 10.89
C LEU A 67 1.15 -15.57 11.95
N ALA A 68 1.62 -15.95 13.15
CA ALA A 68 0.78 -16.41 14.26
C ALA A 68 -0.37 -15.43 14.56
N GLN A 69 -0.09 -14.13 14.43
CA GLN A 69 -1.01 -13.02 14.66
C GLN A 69 -2.18 -12.97 13.66
N ARG A 70 -2.05 -13.66 12.52
CA ARG A 70 -3.08 -13.77 11.49
C ARG A 70 -3.71 -15.17 11.44
N GLY A 71 -3.64 -15.91 12.55
CA GLY A 71 -4.14 -17.28 12.68
C GLY A 71 -3.05 -18.36 12.60
N GLY A 72 -1.81 -17.98 12.29
CA GLY A 72 -0.71 -18.93 12.17
C GLY A 72 -0.91 -19.91 11.00
N GLY A 73 -0.13 -20.98 10.98
CA GLY A 73 -0.31 -22.06 10.00
C GLY A 73 0.05 -21.70 8.56
N PHE A 74 0.34 -20.45 8.21
CA PHE A 74 0.60 -20.02 6.83
C PHE A 74 1.72 -20.80 6.11
N LEU A 75 2.67 -21.36 6.86
CA LEU A 75 3.75 -22.18 6.30
C LEU A 75 3.37 -23.65 6.03
N VAL A 76 2.35 -24.20 6.70
CA VAL A 76 2.07 -25.65 6.74
C VAL A 76 0.58 -26.03 6.67
N GLN A 77 -0.33 -25.09 6.83
CA GLN A 77 -1.78 -25.28 6.88
C GLN A 77 -2.38 -25.06 5.49
N PHE A 78 -2.51 -26.15 4.75
CA PHE A 78 -3.10 -26.13 3.41
C PHE A 78 -4.63 -26.17 3.40
N PHE A 79 -5.28 -26.49 4.53
CA PHE A 79 -6.74 -26.64 4.65
C PHE A 79 -7.29 -25.98 5.93
N PRO A 80 -8.56 -25.50 5.92
CA PRO A 80 -9.48 -25.46 4.78
C PRO A 80 -9.03 -24.47 3.68
N ARG A 81 -9.55 -24.64 2.45
CA ARG A 81 -9.28 -23.70 1.36
C ARG A 81 -10.18 -22.47 1.49
N ASN A 82 -9.65 -21.28 1.18
CA ASN A 82 -10.42 -20.02 1.19
C ASN A 82 -11.32 -19.85 -0.05
N ALA A 83 -11.17 -20.73 -1.04
CA ALA A 83 -11.94 -20.72 -2.27
C ALA A 83 -11.94 -22.12 -2.92
N PRO A 84 -12.87 -22.39 -3.86
CA PRO A 84 -12.84 -23.60 -4.67
C PRO A 84 -11.47 -23.80 -5.37
N PHE A 85 -10.87 -24.97 -5.15
CA PHE A 85 -9.49 -25.24 -5.59
C PHE A 85 -9.31 -25.09 -7.10
N TRP A 86 -10.21 -25.68 -7.90
CA TRP A 86 -10.08 -25.70 -9.35
C TRP A 86 -10.55 -24.40 -10.02
N SER A 87 -11.78 -23.97 -9.72
CA SER A 87 -12.42 -22.85 -10.44
C SER A 87 -11.91 -21.46 -10.03
N VAL A 88 -11.19 -21.36 -8.90
CA VAL A 88 -10.56 -20.10 -8.46
C VAL A 88 -9.06 -20.23 -8.47
N GLN A 89 -8.49 -21.13 -7.68
CA GLN A 89 -7.05 -21.07 -7.38
C GLN A 89 -6.18 -21.61 -8.51
N VAL A 90 -6.54 -22.75 -9.10
CA VAL A 90 -5.86 -23.27 -10.30
C VAL A 90 -6.20 -22.42 -11.52
N ALA A 91 -7.45 -21.98 -11.66
CA ALA A 91 -7.87 -21.11 -12.74
C ALA A 91 -7.07 -19.79 -12.76
N ASP A 92 -6.77 -19.19 -11.60
CA ASP A 92 -5.96 -17.96 -11.53
C ASP A 92 -4.53 -18.17 -12.01
N LEU A 93 -3.88 -19.28 -11.60
CA LEU A 93 -2.56 -19.66 -12.14
C LEU A 93 -2.62 -19.81 -13.67
N LEU A 94 -3.60 -20.55 -14.19
CA LEU A 94 -3.73 -20.79 -15.63
C LEU A 94 -4.02 -19.50 -16.40
N ARG A 95 -4.80 -18.58 -15.82
CA ARG A 95 -5.05 -17.25 -16.37
C ARG A 95 -3.73 -16.47 -16.52
N VAL A 96 -2.90 -16.45 -15.49
CA VAL A 96 -1.60 -15.75 -15.51
C VAL A 96 -0.67 -16.37 -16.55
N LEU A 97 -0.54 -17.71 -16.55
CA LEU A 97 0.26 -18.40 -17.57
C LEU A 97 -0.25 -18.19 -18.99
N GLY A 98 -1.57 -18.14 -19.18
CA GLY A 98 -2.19 -17.81 -20.45
C GLY A 98 -1.87 -16.38 -20.89
N ALA A 99 -1.98 -15.42 -19.99
CA ALA A 99 -1.68 -14.02 -20.26
C ALA A 99 -0.20 -13.77 -20.60
N ASP A 100 0.72 -14.48 -19.94
CA ASP A 100 2.16 -14.28 -20.14
C ASP A 100 2.74 -15.08 -21.32
N PHE A 101 2.23 -16.28 -21.60
CA PHE A 101 2.87 -17.21 -22.57
C PHE A 101 2.00 -17.59 -23.77
N PHE A 102 0.71 -17.30 -23.74
CA PHE A 102 -0.26 -17.70 -24.77
C PHE A 102 -1.24 -16.58 -25.15
N SER A 103 -0.91 -15.32 -24.83
CA SER A 103 -1.82 -14.21 -25.09
C SER A 103 -1.93 -13.94 -26.58
N VAL A 104 -3.17 -13.84 -27.07
CA VAL A 104 -3.48 -13.48 -28.45
C VAL A 104 -4.05 -12.06 -28.57
N THR A 105 -3.93 -11.26 -27.51
CA THR A 105 -4.47 -9.89 -27.47
C THR A 105 -3.41 -8.86 -27.90
N GLY A 106 -3.86 -7.79 -28.54
CA GLY A 106 -3.03 -6.63 -28.92
C GLY A 106 -2.47 -6.67 -30.36
N PRO A 107 -1.68 -5.64 -30.76
CA PRO A 107 -1.26 -5.39 -32.15
C PRO A 107 -0.41 -6.50 -32.80
N ALA A 108 0.11 -7.44 -32.00
CA ALA A 108 0.87 -8.60 -32.45
C ALA A 108 0.43 -9.89 -31.74
N GLY A 109 -0.86 -10.01 -31.40
CA GLY A 109 -1.40 -11.09 -30.58
C GLY A 109 -1.01 -12.49 -31.05
N VAL A 110 -0.98 -12.75 -32.37
CA VAL A 110 -0.56 -14.05 -32.91
C VAL A 110 0.88 -14.43 -32.50
N LEU A 111 1.76 -13.46 -32.24
CA LEU A 111 3.11 -13.72 -31.76
C LEU A 111 3.18 -14.04 -30.25
N GLY A 112 2.13 -13.73 -29.49
CA GLY A 112 2.10 -13.96 -28.04
C GLY A 112 1.95 -15.42 -27.63
N VAL A 113 1.71 -16.34 -28.59
CA VAL A 113 1.81 -17.80 -28.36
C VAL A 113 3.23 -18.35 -28.52
N LEU A 114 4.14 -17.58 -29.12
CA LEU A 114 5.51 -18.03 -29.39
C LEU A 114 6.30 -18.38 -28.11
N PRO A 115 6.21 -17.62 -27.00
CA PRO A 115 6.89 -17.99 -25.76
C PRO A 115 6.43 -19.35 -25.22
N GLY A 116 5.11 -19.61 -25.20
CA GLY A 116 4.55 -20.89 -24.78
C GLY A 116 4.95 -22.04 -25.71
N MET A 117 4.88 -21.84 -27.03
CA MET A 117 5.33 -22.82 -28.01
C MET A 117 6.83 -23.12 -27.88
N ALA A 118 7.66 -22.10 -27.66
CA ALA A 118 9.08 -22.27 -27.41
C ALA A 118 9.32 -23.05 -26.12
N ALA A 119 8.56 -22.81 -25.04
CA ALA A 119 8.71 -23.56 -23.80
C ALA A 119 8.38 -25.05 -24.00
N VAL A 120 7.29 -25.37 -24.69
CA VAL A 120 6.92 -26.75 -25.04
C VAL A 120 7.98 -27.39 -25.93
N GLY A 121 8.42 -26.69 -26.99
CA GLY A 121 9.47 -27.15 -27.89
C GLY A 121 10.80 -27.38 -27.16
N GLY A 122 11.13 -26.54 -26.19
CA GLY A 122 12.31 -26.66 -25.34
C GLY A 122 12.25 -27.87 -24.44
N LEU A 123 11.10 -28.14 -23.83
CA LEU A 123 10.90 -29.37 -23.05
C LEU A 123 11.06 -30.62 -23.93
N VAL A 124 10.48 -30.63 -25.13
CA VAL A 124 10.62 -31.76 -26.09
C VAL A 124 12.07 -31.94 -26.53
N ALA A 125 12.76 -30.86 -26.89
CA ALA A 125 14.16 -30.89 -27.29
C ALA A 125 15.06 -31.39 -26.15
N LEU A 126 14.82 -30.90 -24.94
CA LEU A 126 15.55 -31.31 -23.75
C LEU A 126 15.27 -32.77 -23.41
N TRP A 127 14.02 -33.25 -23.53
CA TRP A 127 13.67 -34.65 -23.31
C TRP A 127 14.41 -35.60 -24.26
N ARG A 128 14.60 -35.19 -25.52
CA ARG A 128 15.36 -35.97 -26.51
C ARG A 128 16.86 -35.97 -26.22
N ARG A 129 17.41 -34.87 -25.68
CA ARG A 129 18.85 -34.68 -25.45
C ARG A 129 19.32 -35.17 -24.09
N ASP A 130 18.61 -34.83 -23.02
CA ASP A 130 18.90 -35.18 -21.63
C ASP A 130 17.58 -35.37 -20.85
N ARG A 131 17.11 -36.62 -20.82
CA ARG A 131 15.88 -37.01 -20.09
C ARG A 131 15.94 -36.71 -18.60
N ARG A 132 17.13 -36.78 -17.99
CA ARG A 132 17.28 -36.54 -16.54
C ARG A 132 17.07 -35.07 -16.23
N LEU A 133 17.67 -34.18 -17.03
CA LEU A 133 17.49 -32.75 -16.88
C LEU A 133 16.07 -32.31 -17.22
N ALA A 134 15.46 -32.87 -18.28
CA ALA A 134 14.07 -32.60 -18.62
C ALA A 134 13.12 -32.99 -17.47
N LEU A 135 13.26 -34.22 -16.94
CA LEU A 135 12.47 -34.69 -15.81
C LEU A 135 12.65 -33.79 -14.58
N ALA A 136 13.89 -33.41 -14.27
CA ALA A 136 14.17 -32.56 -13.12
C ALA A 136 13.52 -31.18 -13.26
N LEU A 137 13.60 -30.52 -14.43
CA LEU A 137 12.94 -29.23 -14.66
C LEU A 137 11.41 -29.35 -14.67
N SER A 138 10.85 -30.44 -15.22
CA SER A 138 9.41 -30.71 -15.15
C SER A 138 8.95 -30.89 -13.70
N CYS A 139 9.70 -31.62 -12.88
CA CYS A 139 9.41 -31.77 -11.46
C CYS A 139 9.51 -30.44 -10.72
N VAL A 140 10.54 -29.63 -11.00
CA VAL A 140 10.68 -28.27 -10.43
C VAL A 140 9.46 -27.42 -10.79
N LEU A 141 9.08 -27.38 -12.07
CA LEU A 141 7.94 -26.61 -12.57
C LEU A 141 6.64 -27.07 -11.90
N PHE A 142 6.37 -28.38 -11.86
CA PHE A 142 5.19 -28.95 -11.21
C PHE A 142 5.13 -28.61 -9.73
N LEU A 143 6.24 -28.79 -9.00
CA LEU A 143 6.31 -28.50 -7.57
C LEU A 143 6.15 -27.00 -7.28
N GLN A 144 6.68 -26.12 -8.13
CA GLN A 144 6.45 -24.68 -8.02
C GLN A 144 4.98 -24.34 -8.23
N MET A 145 4.33 -24.86 -9.27
CA MET A 145 2.90 -24.63 -9.52
C MET A 145 2.05 -25.13 -8.36
N ALA A 146 2.28 -26.39 -7.93
CA ALA A 146 1.56 -26.99 -6.81
C ALA A 146 1.78 -26.22 -5.51
N ALA A 147 3.04 -25.89 -5.17
CA ALA A 147 3.36 -25.13 -3.97
C ALA A 147 2.71 -23.74 -4.02
N THR A 148 2.74 -23.05 -5.14
CA THR A 148 2.18 -21.71 -5.28
C THR A 148 0.66 -21.72 -5.06
N VAL A 149 -0.06 -22.62 -5.73
CA VAL A 149 -1.51 -22.77 -5.56
C VAL A 149 -1.87 -23.16 -4.12
N LEU A 150 -1.20 -24.19 -3.58
CA LEU A 150 -1.45 -24.68 -2.23
C LEU A 150 -1.12 -23.64 -1.16
N TYR A 151 0.01 -22.95 -1.29
CA TYR A 151 0.51 -21.99 -0.30
C TYR A 151 -0.32 -20.70 -0.27
N PHE A 152 -0.60 -20.08 -1.42
CA PHE A 152 -1.26 -18.77 -1.42
C PHE A 152 -2.73 -18.83 -1.03
N ASN A 153 -3.39 -19.99 -1.21
CA ASN A 153 -4.77 -20.24 -0.75
C ASN A 153 -5.71 -19.03 -0.98
N ILE A 154 -5.71 -18.55 -2.22
CA ILE A 154 -6.29 -17.26 -2.60
C ILE A 154 -7.80 -17.24 -2.28
N PRO A 155 -8.32 -16.21 -1.62
CA PRO A 155 -9.76 -16.01 -1.42
C PRO A 155 -10.50 -15.72 -2.73
N ALA A 156 -11.75 -16.17 -2.85
CA ALA A 156 -12.54 -16.06 -4.09
C ALA A 156 -12.77 -14.61 -4.58
N GLN A 157 -12.75 -13.64 -3.67
CA GLN A 157 -12.99 -12.23 -3.95
C GLN A 157 -11.84 -11.36 -3.43
N TYR A 158 -10.60 -11.79 -3.66
CA TYR A 158 -9.47 -10.97 -3.26
C TYR A 158 -9.34 -9.73 -4.17
N PHE A 159 -9.20 -8.56 -3.55
CA PHE A 159 -9.24 -7.26 -4.22
C PHE A 159 -7.97 -6.91 -5.02
N ARG A 160 -6.92 -7.74 -4.99
CA ARG A 160 -5.66 -7.53 -5.73
C ARG A 160 -5.34 -8.74 -6.59
N SER A 161 -4.62 -8.52 -7.69
CA SER A 161 -4.07 -9.62 -8.48
C SER A 161 -2.93 -10.34 -7.73
N PHE A 162 -2.84 -11.65 -7.95
CA PHE A 162 -1.76 -12.49 -7.40
C PHE A 162 -0.61 -12.70 -8.39
N ASP A 163 -0.69 -12.16 -9.60
CA ASP A 163 0.21 -12.36 -10.75
C ASP A 163 1.70 -12.40 -10.36
N ARG A 164 2.16 -11.40 -9.59
CA ARG A 164 3.56 -11.29 -9.14
C ARG A 164 4.07 -12.49 -8.33
N HIS A 165 3.18 -13.23 -7.68
CA HIS A 165 3.54 -14.37 -6.84
C HIS A 165 3.78 -15.65 -7.65
N TYR A 166 3.35 -15.68 -8.92
CA TYR A 166 3.61 -16.78 -9.86
C TYR A 166 4.97 -16.65 -10.56
N LEU A 167 5.73 -15.57 -10.30
CA LEU A 167 7.02 -15.30 -10.94
C LEU A 167 8.00 -16.50 -10.95
N PRO A 168 8.17 -17.30 -9.88
CA PRO A 168 9.03 -18.48 -9.93
C PRO A 168 8.64 -19.50 -11.01
N VAL A 169 7.35 -19.70 -11.23
CA VAL A 169 6.82 -20.57 -12.30
C VAL A 169 7.18 -19.99 -13.67
N CYS A 170 6.95 -18.69 -13.86
CA CYS A 170 7.26 -17.98 -15.11
C CYS A 170 8.76 -18.03 -15.45
N VAL A 171 9.65 -17.93 -14.46
CA VAL A 171 11.10 -18.04 -14.65
C VAL A 171 11.48 -19.44 -15.17
N THR A 172 10.91 -20.51 -14.60
CA THR A 172 11.19 -21.88 -15.07
C THR A 172 10.70 -22.11 -16.51
N ILE A 173 9.51 -21.59 -16.85
CA ILE A 173 8.97 -21.63 -18.21
C ILE A 173 9.87 -20.85 -19.19
N ALA A 174 10.36 -19.68 -18.78
CA ALA A 174 11.27 -18.88 -19.59
C ALA A 174 12.58 -19.63 -19.91
N VAL A 175 13.14 -20.37 -18.95
CA VAL A 175 14.31 -21.25 -19.19
C VAL A 175 13.98 -22.30 -20.25
N LEU A 176 12.84 -22.96 -20.16
CA LEU A 176 12.40 -23.93 -21.18
C LEU A 176 12.20 -23.24 -22.54
N ALA A 177 11.65 -22.03 -22.57
CA ALA A 177 11.50 -21.26 -23.80
C ALA A 177 12.84 -20.99 -24.48
N VAL A 178 13.88 -20.65 -23.71
CA VAL A 178 15.24 -20.46 -24.24
C VAL A 178 15.79 -21.76 -24.84
N TYR A 179 15.58 -22.92 -24.22
CA TYR A 179 15.95 -24.21 -24.81
C TYR A 179 15.23 -24.45 -26.14
N GLY A 180 13.95 -24.11 -26.24
CA GLY A 180 13.16 -24.28 -27.46
C GLY A 180 13.60 -23.35 -28.58
N LEU A 181 13.85 -22.08 -28.26
CA LEU A 181 14.41 -21.11 -29.21
C LEU A 181 15.78 -21.57 -29.71
N SER A 182 16.65 -22.07 -28.82
CA SER A 182 17.95 -22.62 -29.21
C SER A 182 17.83 -23.83 -30.12
N ALA A 183 16.90 -24.75 -29.83
CA ALA A 183 16.67 -25.94 -30.66
C ALA A 183 16.09 -25.57 -32.02
N GLY A 184 15.13 -24.64 -32.06
CA GLY A 184 14.56 -24.11 -33.29
C GLY A 184 15.60 -23.42 -34.16
N LEU A 185 16.48 -22.61 -33.54
CA LEU A 185 17.59 -21.97 -34.25
C LEU A 185 18.54 -22.99 -34.88
N GLN A 186 18.93 -24.02 -34.13
CA GLN A 186 19.78 -25.10 -34.66
C GLN A 186 19.13 -25.78 -35.86
N ALA A 187 17.83 -26.11 -35.78
CA ALA A 187 17.09 -26.71 -36.87
C ALA A 187 17.06 -25.80 -38.12
N VAL A 188 16.78 -24.50 -37.93
CA VAL A 188 16.77 -23.51 -39.02
C VAL A 188 18.15 -23.37 -39.67
N THR A 189 19.23 -23.29 -38.90
CA THR A 189 20.60 -23.22 -39.45
C THR A 189 20.96 -24.47 -40.26
N ALA A 190 20.51 -25.65 -39.82
CA ALA A 190 20.76 -26.90 -40.52
C ALA A 190 20.05 -26.95 -41.88
N VAL A 191 18.81 -26.47 -41.94
CA VAL A 191 18.01 -26.42 -43.18
C VAL A 191 18.55 -25.37 -44.15
N LEU A 192 18.82 -24.15 -43.67
CA LEU A 192 19.24 -23.04 -44.52
C LEU A 192 20.70 -23.14 -45.00
N ARG A 193 21.49 -24.10 -44.50
CA ARG A 193 22.94 -24.25 -44.78
C ARG A 193 23.74 -22.94 -44.63
N THR A 194 23.27 -22.04 -43.76
CA THR A 194 23.89 -20.73 -43.51
C THR A 194 24.98 -20.85 -42.45
N ARG A 195 25.86 -19.85 -42.35
CA ARG A 195 26.85 -19.80 -41.26
C ARG A 195 26.10 -19.60 -39.92
N PRO A 196 26.14 -20.57 -39.00
CA PRO A 196 25.33 -20.54 -37.77
C PRO A 196 25.64 -19.31 -36.91
N ARG A 197 26.87 -18.79 -36.98
CA ARG A 197 27.29 -17.58 -36.28
C ARG A 197 26.55 -16.33 -36.76
N VAL A 198 26.34 -16.16 -38.06
CA VAL A 198 25.68 -14.95 -38.61
C VAL A 198 24.21 -14.94 -38.24
N LEU A 199 23.52 -16.07 -38.37
CA LEU A 199 22.11 -16.18 -37.99
C LEU A 199 21.91 -16.05 -36.48
N ALA A 200 22.78 -16.67 -35.66
CA ALA A 200 22.76 -16.50 -34.22
C ALA A 200 22.98 -15.04 -33.81
N MET A 201 23.98 -14.35 -34.39
CA MET A 201 24.20 -12.92 -34.14
C MET A 201 22.98 -12.08 -34.54
N ALA A 202 22.39 -12.32 -35.70
CA ALA A 202 21.20 -11.59 -36.15
C ALA A 202 20.01 -11.76 -35.20
N ILE A 203 19.75 -13.00 -34.74
CA ILE A 203 18.64 -13.29 -33.83
C ILE A 203 18.92 -12.76 -32.43
N THR A 204 20.14 -12.88 -31.92
CA THR A 204 20.52 -12.30 -30.63
C THR A 204 20.42 -10.78 -30.66
N SER A 205 20.86 -10.13 -31.75
CA SER A 205 20.69 -8.69 -31.93
C SER A 205 19.22 -8.29 -31.98
N LEU A 206 18.37 -9.02 -32.71
CA LEU A 206 16.93 -8.77 -32.76
C LEU A 206 16.27 -8.99 -31.38
N ALA A 207 16.67 -10.02 -30.65
CA ALA A 207 16.20 -10.29 -29.29
C ALA A 207 16.65 -9.18 -28.32
N ALA A 208 17.86 -8.63 -28.49
CA ALA A 208 18.36 -7.51 -27.69
C ALA A 208 17.64 -6.19 -28.00
N LEU A 209 17.02 -6.04 -29.18
CA LEU A 209 16.15 -4.89 -29.48
C LEU A 209 14.82 -4.94 -28.71
N VAL A 210 14.38 -6.11 -28.22
CA VAL A 210 13.14 -6.25 -27.43
C VAL A 210 13.19 -5.43 -26.13
N PRO A 211 14.18 -5.60 -25.23
CA PRO A 211 14.26 -4.77 -24.02
C PRO A 211 14.48 -3.29 -24.34
N VAL A 212 15.21 -2.94 -25.41
CA VAL A 212 15.37 -1.54 -25.85
C VAL A 212 14.02 -0.95 -26.28
N GLY A 213 13.24 -1.68 -27.06
CA GLY A 213 11.89 -1.27 -27.46
C GLY A 213 10.93 -1.18 -26.26
N GLN A 214 11.04 -2.07 -25.27
CA GLN A 214 10.29 -1.94 -24.02
C GLN A 214 10.72 -0.71 -23.23
N LEU A 215 12.02 -0.43 -23.13
CA LEU A 215 12.55 0.76 -22.47
C LEU A 215 12.02 2.02 -23.14
N MET A 216 12.18 2.15 -24.47
CA MET A 216 11.75 3.34 -25.22
C MET A 216 10.23 3.58 -25.12
N ARG A 217 9.41 2.53 -25.24
CA ARG A 217 7.93 2.65 -25.14
C ARG A 217 7.45 2.99 -23.74
N ASN A 218 8.16 2.54 -22.70
CA ASN A 218 7.74 2.70 -21.32
C ASN A 218 8.49 3.81 -20.57
N TRP A 219 9.55 4.38 -21.14
CA TRP A 219 10.38 5.40 -20.48
C TRP A 219 9.53 6.59 -20.04
N GLN A 220 8.84 7.25 -20.99
CA GLN A 220 8.06 8.44 -20.69
C GLN A 220 6.90 8.16 -19.72
N SER A 221 6.29 6.97 -19.77
CA SER A 221 5.19 6.60 -18.88
C SER A 221 5.65 6.31 -17.44
N HIS A 222 6.90 5.87 -17.27
CA HIS A 222 7.48 5.48 -15.98
C HIS A 222 8.55 6.45 -15.45
N GLU A 223 8.88 7.50 -16.20
CA GLU A 223 9.77 8.57 -15.77
C GLU A 223 9.15 9.30 -14.57
N ALA A 224 9.89 9.31 -13.45
CA ALA A 224 9.41 9.77 -12.15
C ALA A 224 10.30 10.84 -11.50
N SER A 225 11.35 11.33 -12.19
CA SER A 225 12.33 12.28 -11.62
C SER A 225 11.70 13.58 -11.10
N ASN A 226 10.55 14.00 -11.65
CA ASN A 226 9.84 15.21 -11.26
C ASN A 226 8.47 14.94 -10.59
N ARG A 227 8.21 13.72 -10.11
CA ARG A 227 6.95 13.36 -9.43
C ARG A 227 7.08 13.52 -7.92
N TYR A 228 6.67 14.69 -7.43
CA TYR A 228 6.71 15.02 -6.00
C TYR A 228 5.37 14.83 -5.27
N PHE A 229 4.31 14.37 -5.94
CA PHE A 229 2.93 14.36 -5.43
C PHE A 229 2.76 13.76 -4.03
N ALA A 230 3.23 12.52 -3.81
CA ALA A 230 3.09 11.85 -2.51
C ALA A 230 3.93 12.52 -1.41
N ARG A 231 5.14 12.97 -1.77
CA ARG A 231 6.03 13.68 -0.85
C ARG A 231 5.43 15.03 -0.43
N ASP A 232 4.93 15.80 -1.39
CA ASP A 232 4.36 17.12 -1.16
C ASP A 232 3.05 17.00 -0.37
N PHE A 233 2.16 16.07 -0.70
CA PHE A 233 0.97 15.81 0.10
C PHE A 233 1.32 15.49 1.57
N ALA A 234 2.30 14.62 1.81
CA ALA A 234 2.74 14.27 3.14
C ALA A 234 3.38 15.44 3.90
N ALA A 235 4.23 16.22 3.22
CA ALA A 235 4.88 17.39 3.81
C ALA A 235 3.85 18.48 4.16
N ASN A 236 2.91 18.76 3.25
CA ASN A 236 1.81 19.70 3.44
C ASN A 236 0.93 19.31 4.63
N ALA A 237 0.59 18.02 4.74
CA ALA A 237 -0.18 17.51 5.87
C ALA A 237 0.60 17.65 7.18
N LEU A 238 1.88 17.26 7.22
CA LEU A 238 2.69 17.33 8.45
C LEU A 238 2.94 18.76 8.92
N GLN A 239 3.32 19.66 8.01
CA GLN A 239 3.75 21.02 8.37
C GLN A 239 2.62 21.86 8.95
N THR A 240 1.39 21.62 8.51
CA THR A 240 0.20 22.38 8.93
C THR A 240 -0.45 21.85 10.21
N LEU A 241 -0.06 20.67 10.70
CA LEU A 241 -0.58 20.11 11.95
C LEU A 241 -0.17 20.94 13.17
N PRO A 242 -1.03 21.06 14.21
CA PRO A 242 -0.64 21.67 15.47
C PRO A 242 0.59 21.02 16.11
N PRO A 243 1.39 21.74 16.91
CA PRO A 243 2.52 21.17 17.63
C PRO A 243 2.11 19.98 18.50
N HIS A 244 2.92 18.92 18.49
CA HIS A 244 2.69 17.69 19.25
C HIS A 244 1.36 16.99 18.96
N ALA A 245 0.73 17.22 17.81
CA ALA A 245 -0.54 16.58 17.46
C ALA A 245 -0.42 15.04 17.38
N ILE A 246 -1.54 14.35 17.62
CA ILE A 246 -1.76 12.97 17.22
C ILE A 246 -2.60 13.01 15.95
N VAL A 247 -2.07 12.51 14.84
CA VAL A 247 -2.77 12.48 13.56
C VAL A 247 -3.17 11.05 13.20
N PHE A 248 -4.46 10.85 12.95
CA PHE A 248 -5.01 9.60 12.45
C PHE A 248 -4.92 9.54 10.92
N THR A 249 -4.47 8.39 10.42
CA THR A 249 -4.35 8.07 8.99
C THR A 249 -5.04 6.74 8.68
N ALA A 250 -5.34 6.47 7.41
CA ALA A 250 -6.18 5.34 7.03
C ALA A 250 -5.40 4.14 6.52
N GLY A 251 -4.40 4.36 5.65
CA GLY A 251 -3.86 3.32 4.80
C GLY A 251 -2.39 3.51 4.46
N ASP A 252 -1.93 2.79 3.45
CA ASP A 252 -0.51 2.78 3.09
C ASP A 252 -0.08 4.09 2.43
N ASN A 253 -0.94 4.66 1.58
CA ASN A 253 -0.62 5.79 0.69
C ASN A 253 -0.56 7.15 1.41
N ASP A 254 -1.21 7.29 2.57
CA ASP A 254 -1.08 8.47 3.42
C ASP A 254 -0.03 8.25 4.52
N THR A 255 -0.06 7.09 5.19
CA THR A 255 0.78 6.82 6.35
C THR A 255 2.27 6.72 6.02
N PHE A 256 2.64 5.91 5.02
CA PHE A 256 4.05 5.62 4.78
C PHE A 256 4.85 6.82 4.27
N PRO A 257 4.30 7.68 3.39
CA PRO A 257 4.96 8.95 3.06
C PRO A 257 5.17 9.85 4.28
N LEU A 258 4.18 9.95 5.18
CA LEU A 258 4.32 10.70 6.43
C LEU A 258 5.46 10.15 7.30
N LEU A 259 5.46 8.84 7.54
CA LEU A 259 6.49 8.16 8.33
C LEU A 259 7.88 8.27 7.71
N TYR A 260 7.98 8.16 6.38
CA TYR A 260 9.24 8.37 5.66
C TYR A 260 9.81 9.77 5.92
N LEU A 261 8.99 10.81 5.79
CA LEU A 261 9.42 12.18 6.04
C LEU A 261 9.84 12.42 7.50
N GLN A 262 9.18 11.77 8.47
CA GLN A 262 9.54 11.87 9.88
C GLN A 262 10.85 11.14 10.20
N ASP A 263 10.95 9.87 9.81
CA ASP A 263 12.07 9.01 10.21
C ASP A 263 13.34 9.35 9.44
N LEU A 264 13.24 9.54 8.11
CA LEU A 264 14.39 9.70 7.23
C LEU A 264 14.72 11.18 6.98
N GLU A 265 13.72 12.02 6.70
CA GLU A 265 13.94 13.45 6.42
C GLU A 265 13.86 14.34 7.67
N GLY A 266 13.41 13.81 8.81
CA GLY A 266 13.36 14.55 10.08
C GLY A 266 12.24 15.58 10.20
N LEU A 267 11.27 15.59 9.28
CA LEU A 267 10.19 16.57 9.25
C LEU A 267 9.16 16.29 10.36
N ARG A 268 8.86 17.26 11.22
CA ARG A 268 7.76 17.21 12.21
C ARG A 268 7.74 15.92 13.05
N ARG A 269 8.89 15.53 13.60
CA ARG A 269 9.02 14.39 14.54
C ARG A 269 8.26 14.57 15.86
N ASP A 270 7.74 15.77 16.12
CA ASP A 270 6.88 16.08 17.27
C ASP A 270 5.48 15.47 17.14
N VAL A 271 5.01 15.22 15.92
CA VAL A 271 3.68 14.67 15.62
C VAL A 271 3.71 13.14 15.72
N THR A 272 2.69 12.55 16.34
CA THR A 272 2.54 11.08 16.38
C THR A 272 1.53 10.64 15.33
N VAL A 273 1.98 9.85 14.35
CA VAL A 273 1.15 9.30 13.26
C VAL A 273 0.56 7.95 13.69
N ILE A 274 -0.77 7.85 13.69
CA ILE A 274 -1.51 6.64 14.05
C ILE A 274 -2.31 6.15 12.85
N ASN A 275 -1.84 5.08 12.23
CA ASN A 275 -2.61 4.40 11.18
C ASN A 275 -3.70 3.53 11.82
N VAL A 276 -4.95 3.90 11.57
CA VAL A 276 -6.13 3.24 12.13
C VAL A 276 -6.22 1.78 11.67
N SER A 277 -5.93 1.48 10.40
CA SER A 277 -5.95 0.10 9.88
C SER A 277 -4.90 -0.79 10.54
N LEU A 278 -3.68 -0.28 10.76
CA LEU A 278 -2.59 -0.99 11.44
C LEU A 278 -2.81 -1.09 12.95
N SER A 279 -3.64 -0.23 13.53
CA SER A 279 -4.01 -0.34 14.96
C SER A 279 -4.86 -1.58 15.28
N ASN A 280 -5.27 -2.35 14.27
CA ASN A 280 -5.83 -3.69 14.46
C ASN A 280 -4.80 -4.74 14.94
N LEU A 281 -3.51 -4.45 14.82
CA LEU A 281 -2.47 -5.40 15.20
C LEU A 281 -2.45 -5.60 16.72
N PRO A 282 -2.19 -6.84 17.19
CA PRO A 282 -1.97 -7.09 18.61
C PRO A 282 -0.85 -6.19 19.14
N ARG A 283 -1.05 -5.62 20.34
CA ARG A 283 -0.05 -4.81 21.05
C ARG A 283 0.41 -3.56 20.29
N PHE A 284 -0.42 -3.02 19.39
CA PHE A 284 -0.11 -1.79 18.65
C PHE A 284 0.19 -0.59 19.57
N THR A 285 -0.54 -0.44 20.68
CA THR A 285 -0.29 0.65 21.64
C THR A 285 1.06 0.54 22.31
N GLU A 286 1.50 -0.68 22.67
CA GLU A 286 2.83 -0.91 23.21
C GLU A 286 3.93 -0.58 22.20
N LEU A 287 3.71 -0.85 20.91
CA LEU A 287 4.62 -0.47 19.84
C LEU A 287 4.83 1.05 19.80
N VAL A 288 3.75 1.83 19.92
CA VAL A 288 3.82 3.30 19.96
C VAL A 288 4.49 3.76 21.25
N GLN A 289 4.13 3.19 22.39
CA GLN A 289 4.66 3.56 23.71
C GLN A 289 6.14 3.22 23.89
N ARG A 290 6.67 2.21 23.18
CA ARG A 290 8.10 1.94 23.14
C ARG A 290 8.91 3.13 22.62
N ARG A 291 8.32 3.92 21.71
CA ARG A 291 8.94 5.12 21.14
C ARG A 291 8.58 6.37 21.92
N GLU A 292 7.35 6.44 22.41
CA GLU A 292 6.84 7.54 23.22
C GLU A 292 6.17 6.99 24.51
N PRO A 293 6.93 6.78 25.61
CA PRO A 293 6.39 6.16 26.82
C PRO A 293 5.21 6.90 27.46
N ALA A 294 5.10 8.20 27.22
CA ALA A 294 3.99 9.04 27.69
C ALA A 294 2.78 9.08 26.73
N PHE A 295 2.80 8.30 25.64
CA PHE A 295 1.72 8.29 24.66
C PHE A 295 0.39 7.88 25.32
N PRO A 296 -0.70 8.65 25.11
CA PRO A 296 -1.93 8.49 25.86
C PRO A 296 -2.76 7.30 25.37
N ALA A 297 -2.39 6.09 25.74
CA ALA A 297 -3.14 4.87 25.51
C ALA A 297 -2.96 3.92 26.70
N ALA A 298 -3.96 3.80 27.57
CA ALA A 298 -3.80 3.17 28.89
C ALA A 298 -4.77 2.01 29.15
N MET A 299 -5.61 1.65 28.16
CA MET A 299 -6.60 0.59 28.33
C MET A 299 -5.92 -0.77 28.51
N SER A 300 -6.26 -1.43 29.63
CA SER A 300 -5.78 -2.76 29.99
C SER A 300 -6.36 -3.87 29.08
N ASP A 301 -5.71 -5.04 29.05
CA ASP A 301 -6.19 -6.18 28.25
C ASP A 301 -7.60 -6.64 28.64
N SER A 302 -7.93 -6.59 29.93
CA SER A 302 -9.27 -6.93 30.43
C SER A 302 -10.32 -5.91 29.99
N GLU A 303 -10.00 -4.61 30.01
CA GLU A 303 -10.86 -3.56 29.45
C GLU A 303 -11.03 -3.73 27.94
N ARG A 304 -9.96 -3.98 27.19
CA ARG A 304 -10.03 -4.23 25.74
C ARG A 304 -10.90 -5.44 25.43
N ALA A 305 -10.74 -6.53 26.17
CA ALA A 305 -11.57 -7.73 26.02
C ALA A 305 -13.05 -7.45 26.36
N ALA A 306 -13.31 -6.58 27.34
CA ALA A 306 -14.67 -6.14 27.65
C ALA A 306 -15.27 -5.28 26.52
N TRP A 307 -14.49 -4.38 25.93
CA TRP A 307 -14.90 -3.57 24.77
C TRP A 307 -15.16 -4.42 23.53
N ALA A 308 -14.31 -5.40 23.24
CA ALA A 308 -14.50 -6.32 22.11
C ALA A 308 -15.82 -7.11 22.18
N LYS A 309 -16.34 -7.34 23.40
CA LYS A 309 -17.62 -8.03 23.65
C LYS A 309 -18.85 -7.12 23.57
N ARG A 310 -18.68 -5.79 23.49
CA ARG A 310 -19.80 -4.85 23.34
C ARG A 310 -20.34 -4.94 21.92
N ALA A 311 -21.22 -5.92 21.73
CA ALA A 311 -21.77 -6.23 20.43
C ALA A 311 -22.98 -5.34 20.12
N GLY A 312 -22.94 -4.60 19.01
CA GLY A 312 -24.11 -3.94 18.41
C GLY A 312 -24.84 -2.88 19.25
N SER A 313 -24.26 -2.39 20.36
CA SER A 313 -24.84 -1.30 21.15
C SER A 313 -24.10 0.02 20.94
N ASP A 314 -24.86 1.07 20.63
CA ASP A 314 -24.38 2.45 20.63
C ASP A 314 -23.81 2.77 22.02
N THR A 315 -22.49 2.86 22.11
CA THR A 315 -21.81 3.13 23.37
C THR A 315 -21.57 4.63 23.49
N ALA A 316 -22.30 5.25 24.40
CA ALA A 316 -22.04 6.64 24.80
C ALA A 316 -20.76 6.72 25.63
N LEU A 317 -19.80 7.50 25.16
CA LEU A 317 -18.57 7.82 25.87
C LEU A 317 -18.50 9.32 26.10
N ALA A 318 -18.51 9.72 27.37
CA ALA A 318 -18.32 11.10 27.78
C ALA A 318 -16.82 11.39 27.91
N ILE A 319 -16.34 12.42 27.21
CA ILE A 319 -14.97 12.91 27.30
C ILE A 319 -15.01 14.27 28.00
N PRO A 320 -14.51 14.38 29.25
CA PRO A 320 -14.42 15.66 29.94
C PRO A 320 -13.60 16.66 29.13
N VAL A 321 -14.07 17.90 29.05
CA VAL A 321 -13.36 18.99 28.38
C VAL A 321 -12.61 19.76 29.45
N THR A 322 -11.27 19.77 29.34
CA THR A 322 -10.37 20.40 30.30
C THR A 322 -9.35 21.24 29.57
N GLY A 323 -9.10 22.46 30.07
CA GLY A 323 -8.16 23.40 29.47
C GLY A 323 -8.85 24.69 29.02
N THR A 324 -8.04 25.64 28.53
CA THR A 324 -8.56 26.90 27.99
C THR A 324 -8.98 26.74 26.53
N PRO A 325 -9.87 27.60 26.01
CA PRO A 325 -10.24 27.64 24.59
C PRO A 325 -9.04 27.51 23.64
N GLU A 326 -7.94 28.20 23.93
CA GLU A 326 -6.75 28.24 23.10
C GLU A 326 -6.02 26.89 23.04
N VAL A 327 -5.89 26.21 24.18
CA VAL A 327 -5.30 24.86 24.26
C VAL A 327 -6.15 23.86 23.46
N LEU A 328 -7.47 24.02 23.53
CA LEU A 328 -8.44 23.22 22.79
C LEU A 328 -8.49 23.57 21.29
N GLY A 329 -7.78 24.63 20.87
CA GLY A 329 -7.73 25.08 19.49
C GLY A 329 -8.94 25.88 19.03
N VAL A 330 -9.74 26.37 19.96
CA VAL A 330 -10.91 27.22 19.69
C VAL A 330 -10.61 28.67 20.05
N ALA A 331 -11.36 29.61 19.49
CA ALA A 331 -11.08 31.04 19.64
C ALA A 331 -11.18 31.48 21.12
N PRO A 332 -10.33 32.41 21.58
CA PRO A 332 -10.40 32.96 22.93
C PRO A 332 -11.80 33.46 23.28
N GLY A 333 -12.27 33.15 24.49
CA GLY A 333 -13.61 33.53 24.96
C GLY A 333 -14.76 32.66 24.42
N THR A 334 -14.50 31.64 23.60
CA THR A 334 -15.53 30.69 23.18
C THR A 334 -15.98 29.83 24.36
N ALA A 335 -17.28 29.78 24.62
CA ALA A 335 -17.85 28.89 25.63
C ALA A 335 -17.72 27.42 25.20
N THR A 336 -17.02 26.61 25.99
CA THR A 336 -16.86 25.17 25.76
C THR A 336 -17.75 24.37 26.71
N PRO A 337 -18.32 23.23 26.26
CA PRO A 337 -19.09 22.36 27.14
C PRO A 337 -18.18 21.74 28.22
N LYS A 338 -18.76 21.23 29.31
CA LYS A 338 -18.00 20.51 30.36
C LYS A 338 -17.51 19.13 29.90
N SER A 339 -18.20 18.53 28.95
CA SER A 339 -17.87 17.24 28.35
C SER A 339 -18.49 17.15 26.96
N ILE A 340 -17.84 16.45 26.04
CA ILE A 340 -18.49 15.98 24.81
C ILE A 340 -18.97 14.55 25.01
N VAL A 341 -20.06 14.17 24.31
CA VAL A 341 -20.57 12.81 24.30
C VAL A 341 -20.44 12.28 22.88
N ILE A 342 -19.67 11.21 22.72
CA ILE A 342 -19.51 10.51 21.44
C ILE A 342 -20.24 9.16 21.50
N HIS A 343 -20.88 8.84 20.39
CA HIS A 343 -21.69 7.64 20.22
C HIS A 343 -20.92 6.68 19.32
N VAL A 344 -20.23 5.73 19.95
CA VAL A 344 -19.37 4.79 19.24
C VAL A 344 -20.17 3.54 18.88
N LYS A 345 -20.11 3.16 17.61
CA LYS A 345 -20.76 1.97 17.06
C LYS A 345 -19.73 1.12 16.34
N PRO A 346 -19.85 -0.23 16.39
CA PRO A 346 -19.03 -1.10 15.56
C PRO A 346 -19.18 -0.73 14.09
N GLN A 347 -18.06 -0.50 13.41
CA GLN A 347 -18.02 -0.16 12.00
C GLN A 347 -18.38 -1.36 11.12
N TYR A 348 -17.99 -2.57 11.54
CA TYR A 348 -18.22 -3.80 10.78
C TYR A 348 -18.75 -4.92 11.68
N GLY A 349 -19.86 -5.53 11.26
CA GLY A 349 -20.40 -6.71 11.92
C GLY A 349 -20.93 -6.44 13.33
N ALA A 350 -20.94 -7.48 14.16
CA ALA A 350 -21.63 -7.44 15.43
C ALA A 350 -20.79 -6.85 16.59
N GLY A 351 -19.48 -6.64 16.47
CA GLY A 351 -18.62 -6.25 17.62
C GLY A 351 -17.46 -5.34 17.24
N MET A 352 -16.88 -4.68 18.25
CA MET A 352 -15.82 -3.68 18.07
C MET A 352 -14.50 -4.30 17.61
N LEU A 353 -13.92 -3.73 16.55
CA LEU A 353 -12.60 -4.08 16.05
C LEU A 353 -11.49 -3.57 16.98
N PRO A 354 -10.32 -4.25 17.04
CA PRO A 354 -9.20 -3.79 17.86
C PRO A 354 -8.72 -2.37 17.50
N SER A 355 -8.84 -1.97 16.24
CA SER A 355 -8.56 -0.60 15.80
C SER A 355 -9.49 0.44 16.43
N GLU A 356 -10.80 0.18 16.43
CA GLU A 356 -11.79 1.07 17.05
C GLU A 356 -11.54 1.22 18.55
N ILE A 357 -11.27 0.09 19.24
CA ILE A 357 -10.93 0.08 20.67
C ILE A 357 -9.65 0.89 20.93
N THR A 358 -8.66 0.79 20.04
CA THR A 358 -7.41 1.54 20.15
C THR A 358 -7.63 3.04 19.98
N VAL A 359 -8.42 3.47 19.01
CA VAL A 359 -8.76 4.89 18.86
C VAL A 359 -9.54 5.40 20.08
N ILE A 360 -10.51 4.62 20.58
CA ILE A 360 -11.27 4.98 21.81
C ILE A 360 -10.33 5.18 23.00
N ASP A 361 -9.38 4.26 23.19
CA ASP A 361 -8.37 4.37 24.24
C ASP A 361 -7.56 5.67 24.08
N ILE A 362 -7.08 5.95 22.87
CA ILE A 362 -6.31 7.17 22.59
C ILE A 362 -7.12 8.43 22.92
N VAL A 363 -8.33 8.53 22.38
CA VAL A 363 -9.18 9.72 22.56
C VAL A 363 -9.55 9.91 24.04
N ARG A 364 -9.93 8.83 24.74
CA ARG A 364 -10.31 8.87 26.16
C ARG A 364 -9.13 9.24 27.05
N THR A 365 -7.98 8.62 26.83
CA THR A 365 -6.77 8.79 27.66
C THR A 365 -6.08 10.12 27.39
N ASN A 366 -6.18 10.65 26.17
CA ASN A 366 -5.56 11.92 25.79
C ASN A 366 -6.10 13.11 26.58
N GLN A 367 -7.40 13.14 26.94
CA GLN A 367 -8.02 14.21 27.73
C GLN A 367 -7.62 15.63 27.27
N TRP A 368 -7.60 15.86 25.96
CA TRP A 368 -7.20 17.13 25.34
C TRP A 368 -5.77 17.60 25.61
N ARG A 369 -4.89 16.75 26.15
CA ARG A 369 -3.47 17.09 26.41
C ARG A 369 -2.70 17.32 25.11
N ARG A 370 -3.04 16.57 24.06
CA ARG A 370 -2.48 16.73 22.71
C ARG A 370 -3.60 17.02 21.70
N PRO A 371 -3.36 17.88 20.69
CA PRO A 371 -4.31 18.07 19.60
C PRO A 371 -4.59 16.76 18.87
N LEU A 372 -5.85 16.44 18.64
CA LEU A 372 -6.27 15.28 17.85
C LEU A 372 -6.62 15.73 16.43
N CYS A 373 -6.07 15.06 15.43
CA CYS A 373 -6.28 15.38 14.02
C CYS A 373 -6.57 14.12 13.23
N ALA A 374 -7.40 14.21 12.18
CA ALA A 374 -7.67 13.10 11.26
C ALA A 374 -7.46 13.59 9.82
N LEU A 375 -6.60 12.93 9.05
CA LEU A 375 -6.43 13.28 7.64
C LEU A 375 -7.75 13.10 6.86
N LEU A 376 -7.92 13.87 5.78
CA LEU A 376 -9.09 13.75 4.91
C LEU A 376 -9.29 12.32 4.34
N THR A 377 -8.21 11.55 4.26
CA THR A 377 -8.18 10.16 3.78
C THR A 377 -8.79 9.16 4.77
N VAL A 378 -9.00 9.54 6.03
CA VAL A 378 -9.56 8.65 7.07
C VAL A 378 -11.03 8.30 6.79
N GLY A 379 -11.77 9.17 6.11
CA GLY A 379 -13.14 8.92 5.71
C GLY A 379 -14.04 8.50 6.89
N GLU A 380 -14.76 7.40 6.72
CA GLU A 380 -15.75 6.87 7.67
C GLU A 380 -15.13 6.15 8.89
N LEU A 381 -13.81 5.89 8.89
CA LEU A 381 -13.13 5.17 9.99
C LEU A 381 -13.28 5.87 11.34
N LEU A 382 -13.60 7.17 11.35
CA LEU A 382 -13.82 7.99 12.54
C LEU A 382 -15.14 8.78 12.46
N GLU A 383 -16.20 8.19 11.90
CA GLU A 383 -17.51 8.84 11.71
C GLU A 383 -18.03 9.50 13.01
N TRP A 384 -17.82 8.86 14.17
CA TRP A 384 -18.27 9.34 15.48
C TRP A 384 -17.48 10.57 16.00
N LEU A 385 -16.31 10.89 15.44
CA LEU A 385 -15.58 12.14 15.71
C LEU A 385 -15.93 13.26 14.74
N LYS A 386 -16.50 12.93 13.58
CA LYS A 386 -16.81 13.89 12.50
C LYS A 386 -17.63 15.10 12.95
N PRO A 387 -18.64 14.99 13.85
CA PRO A 387 -19.37 16.15 14.34
C PRO A 387 -18.48 17.17 15.06
N TYR A 388 -17.33 16.75 15.59
CA TYR A 388 -16.39 17.57 16.34
C TYR A 388 -15.17 18.00 15.51
N GLY A 389 -15.13 17.63 14.22
CA GLY A 389 -14.03 17.95 13.32
C GLY A 389 -14.16 19.34 12.71
N ARG A 390 -13.22 20.23 13.03
CA ARG A 390 -13.04 21.51 12.32
C ARG A 390 -12.08 21.30 11.15
N PRO A 391 -12.42 21.72 9.93
CA PRO A 391 -11.47 21.65 8.82
C PRO A 391 -10.38 22.71 9.05
N ASP A 392 -9.13 22.26 9.18
CA ASP A 392 -7.96 23.11 9.40
C ASP A 392 -6.91 22.95 8.28
N GLY A 393 -7.20 22.17 7.22
CA GLY A 393 -6.34 21.99 6.06
C GLY A 393 -6.56 20.64 5.39
N LEU A 394 -5.49 19.85 5.23
CA LEU A 394 -5.56 18.45 4.78
C LEU A 394 -6.01 17.47 5.89
N PHE A 395 -6.56 18.01 6.97
CA PHE A 395 -7.03 17.27 8.12
C PHE A 395 -8.18 17.99 8.81
N TRP A 396 -8.95 17.22 9.56
CA TRP A 396 -9.92 17.69 10.54
C TRP A 396 -9.26 17.73 11.91
N ARG A 397 -9.24 18.91 12.56
CA ARG A 397 -8.86 19.04 13.97
C ARG A 397 -10.07 18.77 14.83
N ILE A 398 -9.95 17.81 15.75
CA ILE A 398 -11.04 17.52 16.69
C ILE A 398 -11.03 18.57 17.80
N VAL A 399 -12.14 19.26 17.97
CA VAL A 399 -12.36 20.31 18.97
C VAL A 399 -13.63 20.01 19.78
N PRO A 400 -13.78 20.52 21.02
CA PRO A 400 -14.92 20.20 21.88
C PRO A 400 -16.19 20.99 21.53
N LEU A 401 -16.44 21.25 20.26
CA LEU A 401 -17.60 21.97 19.75
C LEU A 401 -18.27 21.11 18.70
N GLU A 402 -19.60 20.99 18.76
CA GLU A 402 -20.35 20.35 17.70
C GLU A 402 -20.44 21.27 16.47
N GLN A 403 -20.22 20.68 15.30
CA GLN A 403 -20.20 21.33 13.98
C GLN A 403 -19.41 22.65 14.00
N PRO A 404 -18.12 22.58 14.38
CA PRO A 404 -17.30 23.78 14.57
C PRO A 404 -17.17 24.55 13.26
N ARG A 405 -17.35 25.87 13.32
CA ARG A 405 -17.15 26.73 12.15
C ARG A 405 -15.67 26.71 11.73
N PRO A 406 -15.37 26.72 10.43
CA PRO A 406 -14.00 26.82 9.94
C PRO A 406 -13.35 28.14 10.37
N ASP A 407 -12.05 28.07 10.69
CA ASP A 407 -11.21 29.25 10.77
C ASP A 407 -10.71 29.59 9.35
N VAL A 408 -11.34 30.58 8.73
CA VAL A 408 -11.06 31.04 7.35
C VAL A 408 -9.59 31.46 7.20
N GLY A 409 -9.02 32.17 8.17
CA GLY A 409 -7.65 32.67 8.08
C GLY A 409 -6.64 31.53 8.17
N LEU A 410 -6.86 30.60 9.09
CA LEU A 410 -6.02 29.41 9.24
C LEU A 410 -6.13 28.50 8.00
N LEU A 411 -7.33 28.22 7.52
CA LEU A 411 -7.55 27.39 6.33
C LEU A 411 -6.88 27.97 5.10
N ARG A 412 -7.07 29.28 4.83
CA ARG A 412 -6.41 29.96 3.71
C ARG A 412 -4.90 29.87 3.81
N THR A 413 -4.35 30.11 5.00
CA THR A 413 -2.91 30.06 5.24
C THR A 413 -2.35 28.65 5.03
N ASN A 414 -3.01 27.63 5.58
CA ASN A 414 -2.59 26.23 5.45
C ASN A 414 -2.74 25.71 4.02
N LEU A 415 -3.81 26.07 3.30
CA LEU A 415 -4.03 25.59 1.95
C LEU A 415 -3.27 26.39 0.90
N LEU A 416 -3.40 27.72 0.87
CA LEU A 416 -2.86 28.54 -0.21
C LEU A 416 -1.49 29.16 0.12
N GLY A 417 -1.14 29.28 1.41
CA GLY A 417 0.11 29.89 1.85
C GLY A 417 1.26 28.90 2.05
N HIS A 418 1.01 27.79 2.76
CA HIS A 418 2.05 26.84 3.14
C HIS A 418 2.26 25.70 2.13
N ASN A 419 1.19 25.25 1.45
CA ASN A 419 1.27 24.02 0.68
C ASN A 419 2.06 24.15 -0.62
N GLN A 420 2.77 23.08 -0.97
CA GLN A 420 3.45 22.90 -2.25
C GLN A 420 2.65 21.95 -3.16
N TYR A 421 2.56 22.30 -4.44
CA TYR A 421 1.74 21.61 -5.45
C TYR A 421 2.55 21.15 -6.67
N ARG A 422 3.83 20.79 -6.46
CA ARG A 422 4.76 20.60 -7.57
C ARG A 422 4.32 19.46 -8.49
N GLY A 423 4.42 19.72 -9.79
CA GLY A 423 4.11 18.75 -10.84
C GLY A 423 2.66 18.75 -11.33
N TYR A 424 1.68 19.26 -10.57
CA TYR A 424 0.27 19.20 -11.03
C TYR A 424 0.00 20.14 -12.20
N ALA A 425 0.53 21.36 -12.14
CA ALA A 425 0.42 22.35 -13.20
C ALA A 425 1.41 22.12 -14.37
N ASP A 426 2.47 21.32 -14.16
CA ASP A 426 3.49 21.07 -15.19
C ASP A 426 2.97 20.07 -16.23
N ALA A 427 2.86 20.51 -17.48
CA ALA A 427 2.38 19.69 -18.58
C ALA A 427 3.24 18.44 -18.83
N HIS A 428 4.55 18.52 -18.55
CA HIS A 428 5.53 17.46 -18.78
C HIS A 428 5.53 16.39 -17.68
N VAL A 429 4.97 16.68 -16.50
CA VAL A 429 4.88 15.70 -15.41
C VAL A 429 3.56 14.96 -15.51
N ARG A 430 3.60 13.67 -15.87
CA ARG A 430 2.38 12.85 -15.92
C ARG A 430 1.74 12.72 -14.53
N VAL A 431 0.46 13.06 -14.44
CA VAL A 431 -0.41 12.73 -13.31
C VAL A 431 -1.05 11.38 -13.61
N ASP A 432 -0.67 10.35 -12.88
CA ASP A 432 -1.22 9.00 -13.01
C ASP A 432 -2.48 8.80 -12.15
N ASP A 433 -3.13 7.66 -12.32
CA ASP A 433 -4.40 7.32 -11.64
C ASP A 433 -4.26 7.19 -10.11
N PHE A 434 -3.03 7.12 -9.59
CA PHE A 434 -2.78 7.15 -8.13
C PHE A 434 -2.55 8.56 -7.61
N SER A 435 -1.91 9.41 -8.42
CA SER A 435 -1.59 10.80 -8.07
C SER A 435 -2.79 11.75 -8.27
N GLY A 436 -3.64 11.49 -9.26
CA GLY A 436 -4.86 12.28 -9.53
C GLY A 436 -5.81 12.39 -8.32
N PRO A 437 -6.16 11.27 -7.66
CA PRO A 437 -6.96 11.29 -6.43
C PRO A 437 -6.33 12.07 -5.28
N ILE A 438 -5.00 12.07 -5.13
CA ILE A 438 -4.32 12.91 -4.13
C ILE A 438 -4.50 14.40 -4.47
N GLY A 439 -4.39 14.76 -5.75
CA GLY A 439 -4.65 16.11 -6.24
C GLY A 439 -6.08 16.57 -5.95
N PHE A 440 -7.04 15.66 -6.11
CA PHE A 440 -8.45 15.93 -5.82
C PHE A 440 -8.69 16.24 -4.32
N LEU A 441 -7.93 15.65 -3.40
CA LEU A 441 -8.07 15.94 -1.97
C LEU A 441 -7.82 17.41 -1.62
N TYR A 442 -6.97 18.12 -2.38
CA TYR A 442 -6.79 19.56 -2.17
C TYR A 442 -8.05 20.35 -2.52
N HIS A 443 -8.76 19.96 -3.59
CA HIS A 443 -10.03 20.56 -3.96
C HIS A 443 -11.14 20.20 -2.97
N VAL A 444 -11.08 19.04 -2.32
CA VAL A 444 -11.95 18.71 -1.19
C VAL A 444 -11.62 19.60 0.02
N ALA A 445 -10.34 19.79 0.32
CA ALA A 445 -9.87 20.54 1.48
C ALA A 445 -10.25 22.03 1.45
N ILE A 446 -10.31 22.64 0.26
CA ILE A 446 -10.64 24.08 0.13
C ILE A 446 -12.14 24.38 0.22
N LYS A 447 -13.02 23.39 0.00
CA LYS A 447 -14.48 23.62 -0.01
C LYS A 447 -15.01 24.32 1.25
N PRO A 448 -14.61 23.94 2.48
CA PRO A 448 -15.06 24.63 3.69
C PRO A 448 -14.65 26.10 3.76
N LEU A 449 -13.48 26.46 3.20
CA LEU A 449 -13.01 27.84 3.09
C LEU A 449 -13.95 28.64 2.18
N LEU A 450 -14.15 28.15 0.95
CA LEU A 450 -14.99 28.79 -0.06
C LEU A 450 -16.44 28.97 0.43
N ALA A 451 -16.99 27.92 1.06
CA ALA A 451 -18.34 27.98 1.63
C ALA A 451 -18.46 29.03 2.74
N ALA A 452 -17.43 29.17 3.58
CA ALA A 452 -17.41 30.17 4.64
C ALA A 452 -17.27 31.61 4.11
N GLU A 453 -16.54 31.81 3.02
CA GLU A 453 -16.43 33.11 2.34
C GLU A 453 -17.73 33.49 1.65
N GLN A 454 -18.38 32.56 0.96
CA GLN A 454 -19.72 32.76 0.40
C GLN A 454 -20.75 33.12 1.46
N ALA A 455 -20.75 32.41 2.59
CA ALA A 455 -21.66 32.68 3.70
C ALA A 455 -21.45 34.07 4.33
N ARG A 456 -20.26 34.67 4.16
CA ARG A 456 -19.94 36.05 4.60
C ARG A 456 -20.19 37.10 3.51
N GLY A 457 -20.59 36.69 2.30
CA GLY A 457 -20.78 37.57 1.14
C GLY A 457 -19.48 37.96 0.43
N ASP A 458 -18.34 37.34 0.76
CA ASP A 458 -17.05 37.64 0.15
C ASP A 458 -16.84 36.83 -1.14
N HIS A 459 -17.66 37.12 -2.14
CA HIS A 459 -17.63 36.41 -3.42
C HIS A 459 -16.35 36.66 -4.22
N ALA A 460 -15.64 37.77 -3.97
CA ALA A 460 -14.38 38.07 -4.62
C ALA A 460 -13.28 37.15 -4.07
N ALA A 461 -13.10 37.10 -2.74
CA ALA A 461 -12.12 36.20 -2.13
C ALA A 461 -12.39 34.74 -2.50
N CYS A 462 -13.66 34.30 -2.47
CA CYS A 462 -14.02 32.94 -2.88
C CYS A 462 -13.52 32.60 -4.28
N ARG A 463 -13.74 33.49 -5.26
CA ARG A 463 -13.28 33.25 -6.63
C ARG A 463 -11.76 33.26 -6.73
N ASP A 464 -11.09 34.18 -6.06
CA ASP A 464 -9.64 34.32 -6.13
C ASP A 464 -8.94 33.12 -5.48
N ASP A 465 -9.40 32.67 -4.32
CA ASP A 465 -8.87 31.51 -3.60
C ASP A 465 -9.12 30.21 -4.38
N ALA A 466 -10.32 30.04 -4.95
CA ALA A 466 -10.62 28.91 -5.83
C ALA A 466 -9.72 28.88 -7.07
N ASN A 467 -9.58 30.01 -7.76
CA ASN A 467 -8.74 30.14 -8.96
C ASN A 467 -7.26 29.89 -8.64
N THR A 468 -6.79 30.33 -7.48
CA THR A 468 -5.42 30.09 -7.01
C THR A 468 -5.14 28.59 -6.90
N LEU A 469 -6.04 27.83 -6.27
CA LEU A 469 -5.86 26.38 -6.17
C LEU A 469 -6.03 25.68 -7.52
N ILE A 470 -6.98 26.10 -8.35
CA ILE A 470 -7.19 25.54 -9.70
C ILE A 470 -5.95 25.75 -10.57
N ALA A 471 -5.29 26.90 -10.48
CA ALA A 471 -4.05 27.17 -11.20
C ALA A 471 -2.91 26.24 -10.74
N ALA A 472 -2.80 26.01 -9.42
CA ALA A 472 -1.78 25.13 -8.85
C ALA A 472 -2.05 23.64 -9.09
N VAL A 473 -3.33 23.23 -9.04
CA VAL A 473 -3.80 21.84 -9.19
C VAL A 473 -4.94 21.79 -10.22
N PRO A 474 -4.65 21.80 -11.53
CA PRO A 474 -5.68 21.92 -12.55
C PRO A 474 -6.62 20.69 -12.60
N PRO A 475 -7.94 20.82 -12.42
CA PRO A 475 -8.88 19.69 -12.40
C PRO A 475 -8.84 18.82 -13.66
N ARG A 476 -8.60 19.43 -14.82
CA ARG A 476 -8.41 18.74 -16.10
C ARG A 476 -7.25 17.73 -16.12
N ARG A 477 -6.29 17.86 -15.21
CA ARG A 477 -5.12 16.98 -15.07
C ARG A 477 -5.37 15.79 -14.13
N LEU A 478 -6.48 15.78 -13.39
CA LEU A 478 -6.75 14.83 -12.31
C LEU A 478 -7.59 13.61 -12.73
N ASN A 479 -7.90 13.45 -14.02
CA ASN A 479 -8.75 12.37 -14.54
C ASN A 479 -10.13 12.27 -13.85
N LEU A 480 -10.73 13.41 -13.53
CA LEU A 480 -12.05 13.49 -12.86
C LEU A 480 -13.18 13.44 -13.89
N SER A 481 -14.33 12.93 -13.45
CA SER A 481 -15.59 12.98 -14.19
C SER A 481 -16.03 14.43 -14.42
N ALA A 482 -16.84 14.65 -15.47
CA ALA A 482 -17.21 15.99 -15.92
C ALA A 482 -18.00 16.78 -14.86
N ASP A 483 -18.88 16.10 -14.14
CA ASP A 483 -19.67 16.63 -13.02
C ASP A 483 -18.78 17.11 -11.86
N VAL A 484 -17.83 16.28 -11.42
CA VAL A 484 -16.89 16.65 -10.34
C VAL A 484 -16.00 17.81 -10.78
N ARG A 485 -15.57 17.82 -12.04
CA ARG A 485 -14.78 18.93 -12.59
C ARG A 485 -15.56 20.24 -12.59
N GLN A 486 -16.82 20.20 -13.04
CA GLN A 486 -17.67 21.38 -13.09
C GLN A 486 -17.96 21.96 -11.70
N ASP A 487 -18.14 21.10 -10.70
CA ASP A 487 -18.28 21.49 -9.29
C ASP A 487 -17.04 22.24 -8.78
N ILE A 488 -15.83 21.73 -9.09
CA ILE A 488 -14.57 22.37 -8.71
C ILE A 488 -14.33 23.69 -9.44
N GLU A 489 -14.68 23.77 -10.73
CA GLU A 489 -14.43 24.95 -11.57
C GLU A 489 -15.48 26.07 -11.37
N SER A 490 -16.59 25.79 -10.67
CA SER A 490 -17.62 26.79 -10.39
C SER A 490 -18.14 26.80 -8.95
N PRO A 491 -17.27 26.86 -7.93
CA PRO A 491 -17.68 26.72 -6.53
C PRO A 491 -18.39 27.98 -6.01
N CYS A 492 -18.07 29.15 -6.58
CA CYS A 492 -18.45 30.47 -6.09
C CYS A 492 -19.57 31.15 -6.89
N ARG A 493 -20.56 30.40 -7.41
CA ARG A 493 -21.70 31.00 -8.13
C ARG A 493 -22.49 31.92 -7.21
N ALA A 494 -22.89 33.08 -7.71
CA ALA A 494 -23.93 33.86 -7.05
C ALA A 494 -25.21 33.00 -7.02
N GLN A 495 -25.87 32.89 -5.87
CA GLN A 495 -27.26 32.46 -5.86
C GLN A 495 -28.01 33.52 -6.68
N GLY A 496 -28.29 33.21 -7.95
CA GLY A 496 -29.18 34.05 -8.75
C GLY A 496 -30.49 34.14 -8.00
N GLY A 497 -30.92 35.36 -7.70
CA GLY A 497 -32.28 35.62 -7.22
C GLY A 497 -33.26 35.04 -8.24
N GLY A 498 -33.81 33.88 -7.93
CA GLY A 498 -35.04 33.41 -8.53
C GLY A 498 -36.16 34.26 -7.97
N SER A 499 -36.54 35.26 -8.76
CA SER A 499 -37.81 35.99 -8.64
C SER A 499 -39.00 35.05 -8.80
#